data_AF-A0A7C1BN19-F1
#
_entry.id   AF-A0A7C1BN19-F1
#
_cell.length_a   1.000
_cell.length_b   1.000
_cell.length_c   1.000
_cell.angle_alpha   90.00
_cell.angle_beta   90.00
_cell.angle_gamma   90.00
#
_symmetry.space_group_name_H-M   'P 1'
#
loop_
_entity.id
_entity.type
_entity.pdbx_description
1 polymer ?
#
loop_
_entity_poly.entity_id
_entity_poly.type
_entity_poly.pdbx_seq_one_letter_code
_entity_poly.pdbx_strand_id
1 'polypeptide(L)' 'MKRVLCVIVDRLTGHWAEGVKIEGTDLPPVNVAGYHQLGLIPNFSYLINNGLWVKKPWNKGRM' A
#
# COMPACT_ATOMS: atom_id res chain seq x y z
N MET A 1 -25.02 10.76 13.50
CA MET A 1 -24.81 9.31 13.30
C MET A 1 -23.39 9.08 12.83
N LYS A 2 -22.69 8.07 13.37
CA LYS A 2 -21.38 7.65 12.84
C LYS A 2 -21.61 6.69 11.67
N ARG A 3 -20.92 6.91 10.54
CA ARG A 3 -20.98 6.07 9.34
C ARG A 3 -19.63 5.40 9.15
N VAL A 4 -19.63 4.17 8.66
CA VAL A 4 -18.42 3.38 8.41
C VAL A 4 -18.39 2.97 6.95
N LEU A 5 -17.26 3.20 6.29
CA LEU A 5 -16.94 2.67 4.98
C LEU A 5 -15.77 1.69 5.14
N CYS A 6 -15.97 0.44 4.73
CA CYS A 6 -14.93 -0.60 4.74
C CYS A 6 -14.60 -0.99 3.30
N VAL A 7 -13.33 -0.84 2.92
CA VAL A 7 -12.83 -1.22 1.59
C VAL A 7 -11.84 -2.36 1.78
N ILE A 8 -12.15 -3.51 1.19
CA ILE A 8 -11.26 -4.68 1.16
C ILE A 8 -10.82 -4.84 -0.30
N VAL A 9 -9.51 -4.84 -0.52
CA VAL A 9 -8.92 -5.03 -1.84
C VAL A 9 -8.23 -6.38 -1.86
N ASP A 10 -8.74 -7.29 -2.70
CA ASP A 10 -8.11 -8.59 -2.91
C ASP A 10 -6.83 -8.45 -3.74
N ARG A 11 -5.82 -9.25 -3.40
CA ARG A 11 -4.50 -9.29 -4.06
C ARG A 11 -3.88 -7.91 -4.31
N LEU A 12 -3.83 -7.09 -3.26
CA LEU A 12 -3.12 -5.81 -3.26
C LEU A 12 -1.58 -6.01 -3.27
N THR A 13 -1.05 -6.60 -4.34
CA THR A 13 0.37 -6.98 -4.55
C THR A 13 1.24 -5.78 -4.90
N GLY A 14 2.52 -5.76 -4.56
CA GLY A 14 3.42 -4.61 -4.83
C GLY A 14 3.75 -4.25 -6.29
N HIS A 15 3.18 -4.89 -7.32
CA HIS A 15 3.59 -4.66 -8.71
C HIS A 15 2.49 -3.94 -9.49
N TRP A 16 2.15 -2.72 -9.08
CA TRP A 16 0.99 -1.96 -9.59
C TRP A 16 1.22 -1.23 -10.91
N ALA A 17 2.47 -0.93 -11.27
CA ALA A 17 2.78 -0.11 -12.44
C ALA A 17 4.09 -0.56 -13.08
N GLU A 18 4.08 -0.67 -14.40
CA GLU A 18 5.27 -0.96 -15.19
C GLU A 18 6.30 0.17 -15.08
N GLY A 19 7.58 -0.21 -15.08
CA GLY A 19 8.69 0.76 -15.02
C GLY A 19 8.93 1.39 -13.64
N VAL A 20 8.08 1.16 -12.65
CA VAL A 20 8.30 1.65 -11.28
C VAL A 20 9.25 0.72 -10.54
N LYS A 21 10.38 1.27 -10.08
CA LYS A 21 11.43 0.54 -9.38
C LYS A 21 11.82 1.24 -8.08
N ILE A 22 12.31 0.48 -7.11
CA ILE A 22 12.96 1.03 -5.92
C ILE A 22 14.36 1.51 -6.33
N GLU A 23 14.73 2.72 -5.92
CA GLU A 23 16.05 3.30 -6.20
C GLU A 23 17.19 2.36 -5.81
N GLY A 24 18.18 2.22 -6.71
CA GLY A 24 19.31 1.31 -6.52
C GLY A 24 19.01 -0.17 -6.78
N THR A 25 17.81 -0.51 -7.27
CA THR A 25 17.43 -1.89 -7.62
C THR A 25 16.67 -1.95 -8.94
N ASP A 26 16.62 -3.14 -9.54
CA ASP A 26 15.70 -3.43 -10.66
C ASP A 26 14.33 -3.96 -10.20
N LEU A 27 14.07 -3.93 -8.88
CA LEU A 27 12.88 -4.51 -8.29
C LEU A 27 11.77 -3.45 -8.15
N PRO A 28 10.51 -3.82 -8.43
CA PRO A 28 9.37 -2.97 -8.08
C PRO A 28 9.21 -2.85 -6.56
N PRO A 29 8.46 -1.84 -6.08
CA PRO A 29 7.97 -1.82 -4.71
C PRO A 29 7.27 -3.15 -4.36
N VAL A 30 7.26 -3.54 -3.08
CA VAL A 30 6.67 -4.83 -2.67
C VAL A 30 5.27 -4.69 -2.09
N ASN A 31 4.85 -3.47 -1.74
CA ASN A 31 3.54 -3.20 -1.15
C ASN A 31 3.21 -1.69 -1.17
N VAL A 32 2.05 -1.36 -0.59
CA VAL A 32 1.53 0.01 -0.40
C VAL A 32 2.55 0.96 0.19
N ALA A 33 3.35 0.52 1.18
CA ALA A 33 4.31 1.40 1.83
C ALA A 33 5.44 1.85 0.89
N GLY A 34 5.91 0.97 -0.01
CA GLY A 34 6.92 1.33 -0.99
C GLY A 34 6.41 2.36 -2.00
N TYR A 35 5.20 2.19 -2.52
CA TYR A 35 4.58 3.18 -3.41
C TYR A 35 4.26 4.50 -2.72
N HIS A 36 3.91 4.46 -1.44
CA HIS A 36 3.70 5.64 -0.62
C HIS A 36 5.00 6.47 -0.50
N GLN A 37 6.14 5.82 -0.25
CA GLN A 37 7.45 6.48 -0.19
C GLN A 37 7.85 7.12 -1.53
N LEU A 38 7.46 6.51 -2.65
CA LEU A 38 7.68 7.05 -3.99
C LEU A 38 6.66 8.14 -4.38
N GLY A 39 5.64 8.41 -3.55
CA GLY A 39 4.63 9.43 -3.84
C GLY A 39 3.62 9.06 -4.95
N LEU A 40 3.52 7.78 -5.31
CA LEU A 40 2.79 7.34 -6.52
C LEU A 40 1.31 6.99 -6.28
N ILE A 41 0.86 6.96 -5.02
CA ILE A 41 -0.50 6.58 -4.64
C ILE A 41 -1.19 7.67 -3.81
N PRO A 42 -1.56 8.82 -4.40
CA PRO A 42 -2.00 10.01 -3.66
C PRO A 42 -3.17 9.74 -2.70
N ASN A 43 -4.14 8.91 -3.10
CA ASN A 43 -5.30 8.60 -2.27
C ASN A 43 -4.93 7.71 -1.05
N PHE A 44 -4.13 6.66 -1.25
CA PHE A 44 -3.63 5.85 -0.14
C PHE A 44 -2.67 6.65 0.75
N SER A 45 -1.80 7.47 0.16
CA SER A 45 -0.90 8.38 0.89
C SER A 45 -1.68 9.35 1.78
N TYR A 46 -2.79 9.90 1.30
CA TYR A 46 -3.67 10.73 2.11
C TYR A 46 -4.19 9.96 3.34
N LEU A 47 -4.68 8.74 3.16
CA LEU A 47 -5.19 7.90 4.25
C LEU A 47 -4.09 7.51 5.26
N ILE A 48 -2.88 7.22 4.78
CA ILE A 48 -1.72 6.89 5.62
C ILE A 48 -1.31 8.11 6.45
N ASN A 49 -1.24 9.30 5.84
CA ASN A 49 -0.76 10.51 6.49
C ASN A 49 -1.78 11.13 7.45
N ASN A 50 -3.08 10.94 7.22
CA ASN A 50 -4.17 11.54 8.00
C ASN A 50 -4.92 10.53 8.88
N GLY A 51 -4.48 9.27 8.88
CA GLY A 51 -5.14 8.18 9.59
C GLY A 51 -4.18 7.33 10.42
N LEU A 52 -4.67 6.17 10.83
CA LEU A 52 -3.86 5.18 11.54
C LEU A 52 -3.35 4.12 10.57
N TRP A 53 -2.03 4.04 10.41
CA TRP A 53 -1.38 3.07 9.54
C TRP A 53 -0.64 1.99 10.34
N VAL A 54 -0.86 0.73 9.98
CA VAL A 54 -0.13 -0.40 10.56
C VAL A 54 1.13 -0.64 9.73
N LYS A 55 2.30 -0.36 10.29
CA LYS A 55 3.59 -0.47 9.58
C LYS A 55 3.98 -1.91 9.18
N LYS A 56 3.54 -2.91 9.95
CA LYS A 56 3.89 -4.33 9.75
C LYS A 56 2.63 -5.21 9.88
N PRO A 57 1.71 -5.17 8.92
CA PRO A 57 0.55 -6.05 8.93
C PRO A 57 1.00 -7.49 8.67
N TRP A 58 0.43 -8.45 9.42
CA TRP A 58 0.74 -9.87 9.26
C TRP A 58 -0.50 -10.63 8.79
N ASN A 59 -0.40 -11.26 7.61
CA ASN A 59 -1.33 -12.31 7.21
C ASN A 59 -0.73 -13.66 7.59
N LYS A 60 -1.47 -14.48 8.36
CA LYS A 60 -1.02 -15.82 8.79
C LYS A 60 -0.96 -16.85 7.65
N GLY A 61 -1.36 -16.49 6.43
CA GLY A 61 -1.31 -17.37 5.26
C GLY A 61 -2.22 -18.59 5.36
N ARG A 62 -3.15 -18.59 6.33
CA ARG A 62 -4.20 -19.60 6.43
C ARG A 62 -5.37 -19.10 5.56
N MET A 63 -5.42 -19.57 4.32
CA MET A 63 -6.67 -19.59 3.55
C MET A 63 -7.48 -20.80 3.98
#